data_AF-A0A497N2Z9-F1
#
_entry.id   AF-A0A497N2Z9-F1
#
_cell.length_a   1.000
_cell.length_b   1.000
_cell.length_c   1.000
_cell.angle_alpha   90.00
_cell.angle_beta   90.00
_cell.angle_gamma   90.00
#
_symmetry.space_group_name_H-M   'P 1'
#
loop_
_entity.id
_entity.type
_entity.pdbx_description
1 polymer ?
#
loop_
_entity_poly.entity_id
_entity_poly.type
_entity_poly.pdbx_seq_one_letter_code
_entity_poly.pdbx_strand_id
1 'polypeptide(L)'
;MLKQSEETIDNIVSNYPKAQRVWNKLRNDSFMTAQWDMADYIAVTKMGYNAHGDIHAKIITANALKMLNLLLEAGVQPDIVKAAQETSQLGDLVESGDLDDAHLIILLSGLLHDIGNQVNRSDHNLHSEILAVSIQDKVLTPIYSNERKRGIIRGFILHCIYTHMEDVPS
;
A
#
# COMPACT_ATOMS: atom_id res chain seq x y z
N MET A 1 0.72 -20.69 -3.08
CA MET A 1 0.89 -19.28 -3.47
C MET A 1 0.47 -18.32 -2.36
N LEU A 2 -0.79 -18.35 -1.90
CA LEU A 2 -1.24 -17.49 -0.79
C LEU A 2 -0.39 -17.61 0.48
N LYS A 3 -0.29 -18.82 1.05
CA LYS A 3 0.51 -19.09 2.26
C LYS A 3 1.96 -18.60 2.14
N GLN A 4 2.61 -18.87 1.01
CA GLN A 4 3.98 -18.42 0.74
C GLN A 4 4.10 -16.89 0.68
N SER A 5 3.07 -16.21 0.16
CA SER A 5 3.05 -14.74 0.09
C SER A 5 2.84 -14.15 1.47
N GLU A 6 1.94 -14.71 2.28
CA GLU A 6 1.78 -14.32 3.68
C GLU A 6 3.04 -14.56 4.50
N GLU A 7 3.69 -15.72 4.35
CA GLU A 7 4.98 -16.01 5.00
C GLU A 7 6.07 -15.03 4.57
N THR A 8 6.09 -14.65 3.28
CA THR A 8 7.01 -13.63 2.77
C THR A 8 6.75 -12.28 3.44
N ILE A 9 5.48 -11.84 3.48
CA ILE A 9 5.10 -10.57 4.11
C ILE A 9 5.47 -10.62 5.60
N ASP A 10 5.06 -11.67 6.31
CA ASP A 10 5.36 -11.90 7.74
C ASP A 10 6.86 -11.75 8.02
N ASN A 11 7.70 -12.44 7.25
CA ASN A 11 9.15 -12.40 7.42
C ASN A 11 9.72 -10.99 7.21
N ILE A 12 9.30 -10.30 6.15
CA ILE A 12 9.82 -8.95 5.85
C ILE A 12 9.35 -7.96 6.90
N VAL A 13 8.03 -7.86 7.13
CA VAL A 13 7.46 -6.83 8.01
C VAL A 13 7.81 -7.06 9.47
N SER A 14 8.25 -8.26 9.89
CA SER A 14 8.69 -8.53 11.27
C SER A 14 9.83 -7.62 11.75
N ASN A 15 10.61 -7.04 10.83
CA ASN A 15 11.68 -6.08 11.14
C ASN A 15 11.19 -4.62 11.24
N TYR A 16 9.92 -4.37 10.94
CA TYR A 16 9.33 -3.04 10.75
C TYR A 16 8.05 -2.92 11.59
N PRO A 17 8.13 -2.47 12.86
CA PRO A 17 7.02 -2.51 13.82
C PRO A 17 5.71 -1.86 13.34
N LYS A 18 5.76 -0.72 12.64
CA LYS A 18 4.55 -0.06 12.10
C LYS A 18 3.93 -0.93 11.00
N ALA A 19 4.73 -1.40 10.05
CA ALA A 19 4.27 -2.29 8.99
C ALA A 19 3.71 -3.62 9.56
N GLN A 20 4.41 -4.24 10.51
CA GLN A 20 3.97 -5.47 11.19
C GLN A 20 2.63 -5.29 11.87
N ARG A 21 2.45 -4.18 12.58
CA ARG A 21 1.20 -3.87 13.29
C ARG A 21 0.02 -3.74 12.32
N VAL A 22 0.23 -3.10 11.17
CA VAL A 22 -0.81 -2.98 10.13
C VAL A 22 -1.09 -4.33 9.47
N TRP A 23 -0.06 -5.09 9.13
CA TRP A 23 -0.24 -6.41 8.54
C TRP A 23 -1.04 -7.35 9.45
N ASN A 24 -0.67 -7.43 10.73
CA ASN A 24 -1.40 -8.20 11.73
C ASN A 24 -2.87 -7.76 11.87
N LYS A 25 -3.13 -6.46 11.67
CA LYS A 25 -4.48 -5.92 11.72
C LYS A 25 -5.30 -6.30 10.49
N LEU A 26 -4.72 -6.31 9.29
CA LEU A 26 -5.45 -6.43 8.02
C LEU A 26 -5.50 -7.84 7.43
N ARG A 27 -4.49 -8.69 7.66
CA ARG A 27 -4.33 -9.99 6.96
C ARG A 27 -5.55 -10.92 7.01
N ASN A 28 -6.35 -10.80 8.06
CA ASN A 28 -7.58 -11.57 8.31
C ASN A 28 -8.75 -10.67 8.76
N ASP A 29 -8.70 -9.35 8.49
CA ASP A 29 -9.78 -8.43 8.83
C ASP A 29 -10.96 -8.65 7.88
N SER A 30 -12.15 -8.90 8.42
CA SER A 30 -13.33 -9.24 7.62
C SER A 30 -13.74 -8.13 6.65
N PHE A 31 -13.52 -6.86 7.01
CA PHE A 31 -13.80 -5.75 6.11
C PHE A 31 -12.80 -5.74 4.95
N MET A 32 -11.52 -5.98 5.22
CA MET A 32 -10.49 -6.07 4.18
C MET A 32 -10.76 -7.23 3.22
N THR A 33 -11.07 -8.42 3.74
CA THR A 33 -11.42 -9.57 2.90
C THR A 33 -12.63 -9.27 2.01
N ALA A 34 -13.65 -8.59 2.53
CA ALA A 34 -14.81 -8.21 1.72
C ALA A 34 -14.46 -7.24 0.57
N GLN A 35 -13.47 -6.34 0.76
CA GLN A 35 -13.01 -5.47 -0.34
C GLN A 35 -12.40 -6.28 -1.48
N TRP A 36 -11.54 -7.25 -1.15
CA TRP A 36 -10.92 -8.13 -2.13
C TRP A 36 -11.92 -9.07 -2.80
N ASP A 37 -12.84 -9.65 -2.04
CA ASP A 37 -13.89 -10.52 -2.57
C ASP A 37 -14.76 -9.78 -3.58
N MET A 38 -15.12 -8.52 -3.29
CA MET A 38 -15.92 -7.72 -4.20
C MET A 38 -15.15 -7.26 -5.44
N ALA A 39 -13.87 -6.93 -5.31
CA ALA A 39 -13.00 -6.65 -6.46
C ALA A 39 -12.94 -7.86 -7.41
N ASP A 40 -12.71 -9.06 -6.87
CA ASP A 40 -12.64 -10.30 -7.65
C ASP A 40 -13.99 -10.68 -8.26
N TYR A 41 -15.07 -10.59 -7.49
CA TYR A 41 -16.41 -10.93 -7.98
C TYR A 41 -16.83 -10.03 -9.15
N ILE A 42 -16.60 -8.72 -9.07
CA ILE A 42 -16.94 -7.82 -10.17
C ILE A 42 -16.03 -8.07 -11.37
N ALA A 43 -14.71 -8.07 -11.19
CA ALA A 43 -13.79 -8.19 -12.32
C ALA A 43 -13.84 -9.59 -12.98
N VAL A 44 -13.81 -10.66 -12.18
CA VAL A 44 -13.79 -12.04 -12.68
C VAL A 44 -15.19 -12.51 -13.02
N THR A 45 -16.08 -12.55 -12.04
CA THR A 45 -17.37 -13.23 -12.20
C THR A 45 -18.33 -12.45 -13.09
N LYS A 46 -18.39 -11.11 -12.95
CA LYS A 46 -19.30 -10.30 -13.77
C LYS A 46 -18.71 -9.90 -15.12
N MET A 47 -17.42 -9.60 -15.19
CA MET A 47 -16.81 -9.01 -16.38
C MET A 47 -15.90 -9.98 -17.17
N GLY A 48 -15.55 -11.14 -16.61
CA GLY A 48 -14.74 -12.15 -17.29
C GLY A 48 -13.25 -11.87 -17.35
N TYR A 49 -12.72 -10.99 -16.47
CA TYR A 49 -11.28 -10.74 -16.33
C TYR A 49 -10.59 -11.79 -15.43
N ASN A 50 -9.26 -11.69 -15.34
CA ASN A 50 -8.44 -12.52 -14.45
C ASN A 50 -8.55 -12.08 -12.98
N ALA A 51 -7.97 -12.86 -12.07
CA ALA A 51 -8.09 -12.67 -10.62
C ALA A 51 -7.54 -11.33 -10.12
N HIS A 52 -8.35 -10.67 -9.27
CA HIS A 52 -8.11 -9.37 -8.63
C HIS A 52 -8.47 -9.40 -7.11
N GLY A 53 -8.63 -10.59 -6.53
CA GLY A 53 -8.95 -10.80 -5.11
C GLY A 53 -7.76 -10.93 -4.15
N ASP A 54 -8.00 -11.54 -2.98
CA ASP A 54 -7.05 -11.59 -1.85
C ASP A 54 -5.68 -12.19 -2.24
N ILE A 55 -5.72 -13.29 -2.98
CA ILE A 55 -4.49 -13.96 -3.45
C ILE A 55 -3.66 -13.03 -4.33
N HIS A 56 -4.30 -12.27 -5.22
CA HIS A 56 -3.63 -11.31 -6.08
C HIS A 56 -2.97 -10.21 -5.25
N ALA A 57 -3.73 -9.56 -4.37
CA ALA A 57 -3.24 -8.46 -3.54
C ALA A 57 -2.03 -8.88 -2.68
N LYS A 58 -2.09 -10.06 -2.04
CA LYS A 58 -0.99 -10.56 -1.19
C LYS A 58 0.24 -10.98 -2.00
N ILE A 59 0.09 -11.56 -3.20
CA ILE A 59 1.24 -11.89 -4.06
C ILE A 59 1.95 -10.61 -4.52
N ILE A 60 1.21 -9.61 -5.02
CA ILE A 60 1.78 -8.34 -5.47
C ILE A 60 2.49 -7.65 -4.31
N THR A 61 1.86 -7.57 -3.15
CA THR A 61 2.44 -6.97 -1.93
C THR A 61 3.74 -7.67 -1.52
N ALA A 62 3.76 -9.00 -1.50
CA ALA A 62 4.95 -9.78 -1.15
C ALA A 62 6.12 -9.50 -2.11
N ASN A 63 5.83 -9.37 -3.41
CA ASN A 63 6.84 -9.06 -4.42
C ASN A 63 7.33 -7.60 -4.33
N ALA A 64 6.42 -6.64 -4.11
CA ALA A 64 6.79 -5.24 -3.94
C ALA A 64 7.70 -5.03 -2.72
N LEU A 65 7.41 -5.71 -1.61
CA LEU A 65 8.28 -5.68 -0.42
C LEU A 65 9.65 -6.32 -0.68
N LYS A 66 9.71 -7.42 -1.44
CA LYS A 66 10.98 -8.01 -1.88
C LYS A 66 11.78 -7.04 -2.75
N MET A 67 11.13 -6.36 -3.67
CA MET A 67 11.77 -5.35 -4.53
C MET A 67 12.32 -4.19 -3.70
N LEU A 68 11.57 -3.70 -2.72
CA LEU A 68 12.04 -2.68 -1.79
C LEU A 68 13.33 -3.14 -1.07
N ASN A 69 13.35 -4.36 -0.53
CA ASN A 69 14.57 -4.90 0.12
C ASN A 69 15.76 -4.98 -0.85
N LEU A 70 15.55 -5.48 -2.06
CA LEU A 70 16.62 -5.57 -3.07
C LEU A 70 17.16 -4.17 -3.44
N LEU A 71 16.28 -3.17 -3.55
CA LEU A 71 16.68 -1.79 -3.80
C LEU A 71 17.51 -1.23 -2.63
N LEU A 72 17.09 -1.48 -1.40
CA LEU A 72 17.82 -1.07 -0.20
C LEU A 72 19.21 -1.75 -0.10
N GLU A 73 19.28 -3.05 -0.41
CA GLU A 73 20.55 -3.80 -0.50
C GLU A 73 21.49 -3.22 -1.56
N ALA A 74 20.95 -2.73 -2.67
CA ALA A 74 21.68 -2.03 -3.72
C ALA A 74 22.01 -0.55 -3.38
N GLY A 75 21.63 -0.06 -2.20
CA GLY A 75 21.87 1.32 -1.75
C GLY A 75 20.89 2.35 -2.32
N VAL A 76 19.82 1.93 -3.00
CA VAL A 76 18.75 2.81 -3.47
C VAL A 76 17.81 3.12 -2.31
N GLN A 77 17.71 4.40 -1.96
CA GLN A 77 16.88 4.87 -0.86
C GLN A 77 15.48 5.26 -1.36
N PRO A 78 14.40 4.83 -0.68
CA PRO A 78 13.06 5.35 -0.93
C PRO A 78 12.99 6.86 -0.72
N ASP A 79 12.23 7.53 -1.57
CA ASP A 79 11.99 8.98 -1.55
C ASP A 79 11.51 9.48 -0.18
N ILE A 80 10.61 8.76 0.51
CA ILE A 80 10.14 9.11 1.85
C ILE A 80 11.29 9.34 2.84
N VAL A 81 12.42 8.62 2.72
CA VAL A 81 13.58 8.77 3.61
C VAL A 81 14.27 10.13 3.41
N LYS A 82 14.20 10.70 2.21
CA LYS A 82 14.85 11.97 1.83
C LYS A 82 13.87 13.06 1.41
N ALA A 83 12.57 12.90 1.62
CA ALA A 83 11.53 13.83 1.17
C ALA A 83 11.78 15.30 1.59
N ALA A 84 12.39 15.51 2.76
CA ALA A 84 12.73 16.85 3.24
C ALA A 84 13.81 17.54 2.39
N GLN A 85 14.62 16.79 1.65
CA GLN A 85 15.70 17.32 0.82
C GLN A 85 15.22 17.71 -0.59
N GLU A 86 14.07 17.19 -1.02
CA GLU A 86 13.60 17.27 -2.41
C GLU A 86 12.47 18.30 -2.61
N THR A 87 11.83 18.78 -1.53
CA THR A 87 10.68 19.71 -1.61
C THR A 87 11.04 21.18 -1.37
N SER A 88 10.34 22.08 -2.09
CA SER A 88 10.81 23.41 -2.52
C SER A 88 10.94 24.51 -1.45
N GLN A 89 12.05 25.25 -1.55
CA GLN A 89 12.30 26.71 -1.45
C GLN A 89 11.51 27.68 -0.52
N LEU A 90 10.40 27.34 0.12
CA LEU A 90 9.67 28.26 0.99
C LEU A 90 9.05 27.54 2.21
N GLY A 91 9.82 27.47 3.30
CA GLY A 91 9.28 27.43 4.67
C GLY A 91 9.07 26.07 5.30
N ASP A 92 8.40 25.12 4.64
CA ASP A 92 7.92 23.89 5.29
C ASP A 92 8.28 22.64 4.47
N LEU A 93 9.37 21.97 4.85
CA LEU A 93 9.82 20.74 4.21
C LEU A 93 8.80 19.61 4.44
N VAL A 94 8.66 18.71 3.46
CA VAL A 94 7.98 17.43 3.68
C VAL A 94 8.83 16.61 4.65
N GLU A 95 8.29 16.29 5.82
CA GLU A 95 9.01 15.52 6.84
C GLU A 95 9.39 14.14 6.30
N SER A 96 10.69 13.83 6.29
CA SER A 96 11.20 12.51 5.95
C SER A 96 10.63 11.42 6.88
N GLY A 97 10.54 10.20 6.37
CA GLY A 97 10.28 8.99 7.15
C GLY A 97 11.49 8.11 7.34
N ASP A 98 11.24 6.98 7.98
CA ASP A 98 12.21 5.91 8.18
C ASP A 98 11.89 4.70 7.29
N LEU A 99 12.71 3.65 7.40
CA LEU A 99 12.49 2.43 6.60
C LEU A 99 11.21 1.69 7.01
N ASP A 100 10.73 1.85 8.26
CA ASP A 100 9.45 1.28 8.68
C ASP A 100 8.28 2.00 7.98
N ASP A 101 8.36 3.34 7.84
CA ASP A 101 7.43 4.13 7.03
C ASP A 101 7.43 3.65 5.56
N ALA A 102 8.60 3.42 4.97
CA ALA A 102 8.70 2.93 3.59
C ALA A 102 8.05 1.55 3.40
N HIS A 103 8.29 0.61 4.32
CA HIS A 103 7.68 -0.72 4.28
C HIS A 103 6.17 -0.66 4.51
N LEU A 104 5.71 0.20 5.41
CA LEU A 104 4.29 0.45 5.65
C LEU A 104 3.61 1.01 4.38
N ILE A 105 4.25 1.95 3.69
CA ILE A 105 3.74 2.54 2.45
C ILE A 105 3.56 1.44 1.39
N ILE A 106 4.59 0.64 1.14
CA ILE A 106 4.53 -0.44 0.14
C ILE A 106 3.51 -1.51 0.54
N LEU A 107 3.46 -1.89 1.82
CA LEU A 107 2.49 -2.86 2.34
C LEU A 107 1.05 -2.40 2.08
N LEU A 108 0.69 -1.17 2.49
CA LEU A 108 -0.67 -0.67 2.32
C LEU A 108 -1.01 -0.43 0.85
N SER A 109 -0.07 0.11 0.07
CA SER A 109 -0.30 0.35 -1.36
C SER A 109 -0.57 -0.97 -2.08
N GLY A 110 0.26 -1.99 -1.87
CA GLY A 110 0.08 -3.31 -2.50
C GLY A 110 -1.23 -3.99 -2.12
N LEU A 111 -1.62 -3.93 -0.84
CA LEU A 111 -2.86 -4.57 -0.36
C LEU A 111 -4.13 -3.85 -0.88
N LEU A 112 -4.03 -2.56 -1.19
CA LEU A 112 -5.18 -1.71 -1.52
C LEU A 112 -5.25 -1.29 -2.99
N HIS A 113 -4.20 -1.51 -3.80
CA HIS A 113 -4.09 -0.93 -5.14
C HIS A 113 -5.26 -1.25 -6.08
N ASP A 114 -5.92 -2.40 -5.86
CA ASP A 114 -6.87 -2.98 -6.81
C ASP A 114 -8.31 -3.08 -6.30
N ILE A 115 -8.58 -2.60 -5.07
CA ILE A 115 -9.92 -2.69 -4.45
C ILE A 115 -10.98 -1.89 -5.23
N GLY A 116 -10.55 -0.91 -6.03
CA GLY A 116 -11.40 -0.11 -6.90
C GLY A 116 -12.08 -0.90 -8.02
N ASN A 117 -11.64 -2.12 -8.32
CA ASN A 117 -12.35 -3.01 -9.24
C ASN A 117 -13.78 -3.35 -8.78
N GLN A 118 -14.08 -3.21 -7.48
CA GLN A 118 -15.44 -3.35 -6.98
C GLN A 118 -16.39 -2.24 -7.49
N VAL A 119 -15.84 -1.14 -8.04
CA VAL A 119 -16.58 0.01 -8.56
C VAL A 119 -16.51 0.06 -10.09
N ASN A 120 -15.29 0.08 -10.66
CA ASN A 120 -15.07 0.17 -12.10
C ASN A 120 -13.69 -0.39 -12.45
N ARG A 121 -13.59 -1.15 -13.54
CA ARG A 121 -12.34 -1.72 -14.04
C ARG A 121 -11.42 -0.68 -14.69
N SER A 122 -11.99 0.28 -15.43
CA SER A 122 -11.21 1.24 -16.23
C SER A 122 -10.43 2.21 -15.34
N ASP A 123 -11.09 2.77 -14.33
CA ASP A 123 -10.52 3.75 -13.39
C ASP A 123 -10.29 3.15 -12.00
N HIS A 124 -9.96 1.85 -11.94
CA HIS A 124 -9.84 1.12 -10.68
C HIS A 124 -8.79 1.73 -9.75
N ASN A 125 -7.69 2.29 -10.26
CA ASN A 125 -6.68 3.01 -9.47
C ASN A 125 -7.27 4.23 -8.74
N LEU A 126 -8.06 5.07 -9.43
CA LEU A 126 -8.76 6.21 -8.84
C LEU A 126 -9.77 5.75 -7.78
N HIS A 127 -10.53 4.70 -8.08
CA HIS A 127 -11.48 4.17 -7.10
C HIS A 127 -10.80 3.51 -5.90
N SER A 128 -9.66 2.84 -6.10
CA SER A 128 -8.83 2.30 -5.03
C SER A 128 -8.32 3.40 -4.12
N GLU A 129 -7.84 4.51 -4.68
CA GLU A 129 -7.40 5.69 -3.93
C GLU A 129 -8.53 6.18 -3.00
N ILE A 130 -9.74 6.37 -3.54
CA ILE A 130 -10.92 6.84 -2.79
C ILE A 130 -11.29 5.86 -1.67
N LEU A 131 -11.39 4.57 -1.97
CA LEU A 131 -11.80 3.54 -1.02
C LEU A 131 -10.76 3.33 0.08
N ALA A 132 -9.47 3.48 -0.25
CA ALA A 132 -8.36 3.27 0.67
C ALA A 132 -8.34 4.29 1.82
N VAL A 133 -8.91 5.49 1.65
CA VAL A 133 -8.87 6.55 2.68
C VAL A 133 -9.40 6.08 4.04
N SER A 134 -10.56 5.42 4.05
CA SER A 134 -11.21 4.95 5.29
C SER A 134 -10.41 3.83 5.99
N ILE A 135 -9.78 2.95 5.20
CA ILE A 135 -8.92 1.88 5.71
C ILE A 135 -7.65 2.49 6.29
N GLN A 136 -7.05 3.46 5.60
CA GLN A 136 -5.90 4.21 6.09
C GLN A 136 -6.21 4.96 7.39
N ASP A 137 -7.37 5.61 7.52
CA ASP A 137 -7.76 6.26 8.78
C ASP A 137 -7.77 5.28 9.95
N LYS A 138 -8.32 4.07 9.73
CA LYS A 138 -8.41 3.01 10.74
C LYS A 138 -7.04 2.50 11.20
N VAL A 139 -6.05 2.41 10.30
CA VAL A 139 -4.74 1.80 10.62
C VAL A 139 -3.62 2.80 10.91
N LEU A 140 -3.67 4.00 10.33
CA LEU A 140 -2.62 5.02 10.52
C LEU A 140 -2.85 5.87 11.79
N THR A 141 -4.11 6.13 12.17
CA THR A 141 -4.44 6.94 13.37
C THR A 141 -3.80 6.37 14.64
N PRO A 142 -3.83 5.04 14.90
CA PRO A 142 -3.19 4.46 16.08
C PRO A 142 -1.64 4.44 16.03
N ILE A 143 -1.03 4.72 14.87
CA ILE A 143 0.42 4.70 14.65
C ILE A 143 1.00 6.11 14.78
N TYR A 144 0.33 7.11 14.20
CA TYR A 144 0.81 8.49 14.14
C TYR A 144 -0.10 9.42 14.94
N SER A 145 0.36 9.82 16.12
CA SER A 145 -0.28 10.88 16.92
C SER A 145 -0.12 12.25 16.25
N ASN A 146 1.01 12.49 15.57
CA ASN A 146 1.24 13.69 14.76
C ASN A 146 0.42 13.62 13.46
N GLU A 147 -0.56 14.50 13.34
CA GLU A 147 -1.47 14.55 12.18
C GLU A 147 -0.78 14.93 10.88
N ARG A 148 0.24 15.81 10.94
CA ARG A 148 1.03 16.20 9.77
C ARG A 148 1.79 15.00 9.21
N LYS A 149 2.49 14.25 10.06
CA LYS A 149 3.21 13.03 9.66
C LYS A 149 2.25 11.99 9.09
N ARG A 150 1.08 11.80 9.74
CA ARG A 150 0.02 10.91 9.26
C ARG A 150 -0.46 11.29 7.86
N GLY A 151 -0.69 12.58 7.61
CA GLY A 151 -1.09 13.12 6.31
C GLY A 151 -0.04 12.90 5.22
N ILE A 152 1.24 13.09 5.55
CA ILE A 152 2.36 12.82 4.62
C ILE A 152 2.38 11.33 4.23
N ILE A 153 2.38 10.42 5.21
CA ILE A 153 2.40 8.97 4.94
C ILE A 153 1.18 8.52 4.13
N ARG A 154 -0.01 9.06 4.44
CA ARG A 154 -1.21 8.87 3.62
C ARG A 154 -0.97 9.30 2.17
N GLY A 155 -0.39 10.48 1.96
CA GLY A 155 -0.11 11.00 0.63
C GLY A 155 0.75 10.04 -0.20
N PHE A 156 1.83 9.52 0.38
CA PHE A 156 2.66 8.51 -0.28
C PHE A 156 1.88 7.25 -0.64
N ILE A 157 1.07 6.71 0.28
CA ILE A 157 0.25 5.51 0.01
C ILE A 157 -0.75 5.76 -1.13
N LEU A 158 -1.48 6.89 -1.09
CA LEU A 158 -2.47 7.24 -2.10
C LEU A 158 -1.81 7.48 -3.47
N HIS A 159 -0.66 8.14 -3.50
CA HIS A 159 0.14 8.33 -4.72
C HIS A 159 0.53 6.99 -5.32
N CYS A 160 1.12 6.08 -4.54
CA CYS A 160 1.49 4.74 -5.01
C CYS A 160 0.28 3.94 -5.51
N ILE A 161 -0.89 4.05 -4.86
CA ILE A 161 -2.12 3.40 -5.32
C ILE A 161 -2.58 3.99 -6.66
N TYR A 162 -2.53 5.32 -6.82
CA TYR A 162 -3.01 5.96 -8.04
C TYR A 162 -2.09 5.69 -9.25
N THR A 163 -0.77 5.71 -9.03
CA THR A 163 0.26 5.65 -10.09
C THR A 163 0.81 4.24 -10.35
N HIS A 164 0.17 3.19 -9.81
CA HIS A 164 0.67 1.81 -9.97
C HIS A 164 0.55 1.26 -11.41
N MET A 165 -0.20 1.94 -12.27
CA MET A 165 -0.43 1.55 -13.67
C MET A 165 0.67 2.12 -14.58
N GLU A 166 1.09 1.35 -15.59
CA GLU A 166 2.17 1.73 -16.51
C GLU A 166 1.92 3.05 -17.24
N ASP A 167 0.66 3.37 -17.54
CA ASP A 167 0.24 4.56 -18.28
C ASP A 167 0.08 5.81 -17.40
N VAL A 168 0.25 5.69 -16.08
CA VAL A 168 0.13 6.79 -15.12
C VAL A 168 1.51 7.13 -14.54
N PRO A 169 2.09 8.30 -14.86
CA PRO A 169 3.39 8.71 -14.33
C PRO A 169 3.37 8.88 -12.80
N SER A 170 4.46 8.44 -12.15
CA SER A 170 4.73 8.68 -10.73
C SER A 170 5.55 9.95 -10.49
#